data_AF-A0A2D9H506-F1
#
_entry.id   AF-A0A2D9H506-F1
#
_cell.length_a   1.000
_cell.length_b   1.000
_cell.length_c   1.000
_cell.angle_alpha   90.00
_cell.angle_beta   90.00
_cell.angle_gamma   90.00
#
_symmetry.space_group_name_H-M   'P 1'
#
loop_
_entity.id
_entity.type
_entity.pdbx_description
1 polymer ?
#
loop_
_entity_poly.entity_id
_entity_poly.type
_entity_poly.pdbx_seq_one_letter_code
_entity_poly.pdbx_strand_id
1 'polypeptide(L)'
;MSKSYTRQSTVQELAETVPGRAFKAMIVRQLPKTETEEERQALEDMTVALPMETLVELSEGKLTWGIADSVIDLANGKPHRLVPRGVGAGKDALQKVTRAIRR
;
A
#
# COMPACT_ATOMS: atom_id res chain seq x y z
N MET A 1 -10.63 -7.89 22.76
CA MET A 1 -9.27 -7.38 22.51
C MET A 1 -9.28 -6.69 21.17
N SER A 2 -8.89 -5.41 21.07
CA SER A 2 -8.73 -4.75 19.77
C SER A 2 -7.49 -5.34 19.07
N LYS A 3 -7.70 -6.05 17.95
CA LYS A 3 -6.60 -6.56 17.11
C LYS A 3 -5.72 -5.36 16.71
N SER A 4 -4.44 -5.40 17.05
CA SER A 4 -3.48 -4.36 16.69
C SER A 4 -2.74 -4.81 15.45
N TYR A 5 -2.87 -4.03 14.38
CA TYR A 5 -2.19 -4.28 13.12
C TYR A 5 -0.75 -3.77 13.18
N THR A 6 0.16 -4.49 12.53
CA THR A 6 1.59 -4.17 12.46
C THR A 6 2.09 -4.34 11.02
N ARG A 7 3.39 -4.11 10.78
CA ARG A 7 4.03 -4.34 9.48
C ARG A 7 4.02 -5.82 9.07
N GLN A 8 3.89 -6.73 10.03
CA GLN A 8 3.74 -8.17 9.81
C GLN A 8 2.30 -8.57 9.50
N SER A 9 1.33 -7.66 9.69
CA SER A 9 -0.05 -7.93 9.30
C SER A 9 -0.16 -7.97 7.78
N THR A 10 -0.97 -8.91 7.31
CA THR A 10 -1.26 -9.06 5.88
C THR A 10 -2.28 -8.03 5.42
N VAL A 11 -2.35 -7.79 4.11
CA VAL A 11 -3.39 -6.94 3.52
C VAL A 11 -4.78 -7.52 3.77
N GLN A 12 -4.89 -8.85 3.74
CA GLN A 12 -6.13 -9.55 4.03
C GLN A 12 -6.61 -9.32 5.47
N GLU A 13 -5.70 -9.32 6.45
CA GLU A 13 -6.04 -8.99 7.84
C GLU A 13 -6.45 -7.53 7.99
N LEU A 14 -5.72 -6.61 7.36
CA LEU A 14 -6.05 -5.19 7.37
C LEU A 14 -7.43 -4.91 6.75
N ALA A 15 -7.87 -5.72 5.77
CA ALA A 15 -9.16 -5.60 5.10
C ALA A 15 -10.39 -5.85 6.01
N GLU A 16 -10.19 -6.28 7.25
CA GLU A 16 -11.22 -6.23 8.29
C GLU A 16 -11.66 -4.77 8.58
N THR A 17 -10.78 -3.80 8.31
CA THR A 17 -11.01 -2.36 8.50
C THR A 17 -11.35 -1.63 7.19
N VAL A 18 -12.02 -0.48 7.27
CA VAL A 18 -12.29 0.40 6.11
C VAL A 18 -11.00 0.81 5.36
N PRO A 19 -9.94 1.34 6.02
CA PRO A 19 -8.71 1.71 5.33
C PRO A 19 -8.02 0.52 4.68
N GLY A 20 -8.02 -0.65 5.32
CA GLY A 20 -7.46 -1.86 4.72
C GLY A 20 -8.26 -2.37 3.51
N ARG A 21 -9.59 -2.26 3.50
CA ARG A 21 -10.40 -2.58 2.30
C ARG A 21 -10.05 -1.68 1.12
N ALA A 22 -9.93 -0.38 1.38
CA ALA A 22 -9.54 0.59 0.35
C ALA A 22 -8.13 0.27 -0.18
N PHE A 23 -7.20 -0.04 0.71
CA PHE A 23 -5.84 -0.42 0.35
C PHE A 23 -5.79 -1.72 -0.48
N LYS A 24 -6.51 -2.77 -0.05
CA LYS A 24 -6.65 -4.02 -0.82
C LYS A 24 -7.16 -3.77 -2.23
N ALA A 25 -8.23 -2.99 -2.38
CA ALA A 25 -8.78 -2.66 -3.69
C ALA A 25 -7.78 -1.91 -4.58
N MET A 26 -6.96 -1.03 -4.01
CA MET A 26 -5.89 -0.35 -4.74
C MET A 26 -4.80 -1.33 -5.22
N ILE A 27 -4.33 -2.23 -4.36
CA ILE A 27 -3.31 -3.24 -4.72
C ILE A 27 -3.84 -4.16 -5.82
N VAL A 28 -5.05 -4.68 -5.66
CA VAL A 28 -5.70 -5.56 -6.65
C VAL A 28 -5.80 -4.87 -8.02
N ARG A 29 -6.13 -3.57 -8.05
CA ARG A 29 -6.17 -2.79 -9.31
C ARG A 29 -4.81 -2.57 -9.96
N GLN A 30 -3.73 -2.69 -9.21
CA GLN A 30 -2.35 -2.54 -9.70
C GLN A 30 -1.72 -3.87 -10.12
N LEU A 31 -2.40 -5.00 -9.89
CA LEU A 31 -1.92 -6.30 -10.33
C LEU A 31 -1.82 -6.36 -11.86
N PRO A 32 -0.84 -7.12 -12.38
CA PRO A 32 -0.77 -7.38 -13.81
C PRO A 32 -2.04 -8.05 -14.30
N LYS A 33 -2.41 -7.78 -15.55
CA LYS A 33 -3.52 -8.47 -16.20
C LYS A 33 -3.14 -9.94 -16.42
N THR A 34 -4.04 -10.84 -16.06
CA THR A 34 -3.92 -12.28 -16.33
C THR A 34 -4.85 -12.67 -17.47
N GLU A 35 -4.64 -13.85 -18.05
CA GLU A 35 -5.44 -14.34 -19.18
C GLU A 35 -6.74 -15.01 -18.69
N THR A 36 -6.69 -15.64 -17.51
CA THR A 36 -7.84 -16.29 -16.89
C THR A 36 -8.24 -15.62 -15.57
N GLU A 37 -9.51 -15.79 -15.19
CA GLU A 37 -10.01 -15.33 -13.88
C GLU A 37 -9.44 -16.18 -12.73
N GLU A 38 -9.14 -17.46 -12.98
CA GLU A 38 -8.52 -18.36 -12.00
C GLU A 38 -7.10 -17.92 -11.63
N GLU A 39 -6.27 -17.58 -12.62
CA GLU A 39 -4.96 -16.99 -12.41
C GLU A 39 -5.06 -15.63 -11.71
N ARG A 40 -6.09 -14.85 -12.05
CA ARG A 40 -6.33 -13.56 -11.44
C ARG A 40 -6.61 -13.71 -9.95
N GLN A 41 -7.53 -14.60 -9.60
CA GLN A 41 -7.90 -14.87 -8.22
C GLN A 41 -6.72 -15.43 -7.43
N ALA A 42 -5.95 -16.36 -8.02
CA ALA A 42 -4.75 -16.91 -7.39
C ALA A 42 -3.70 -15.82 -7.11
N LEU A 43 -3.47 -14.92 -8.06
CA LEU A 43 -2.55 -13.81 -7.90
C LEU A 43 -3.03 -12.80 -6.85
N GLU A 44 -4.33 -12.49 -6.85
CA GLU A 44 -4.95 -11.64 -5.84
C GLU A 44 -4.76 -12.25 -4.44
N ASP A 45 -5.08 -13.53 -4.26
CA ASP A 45 -4.97 -14.24 -2.98
C ASP A 45 -3.53 -14.33 -2.49
N MET A 46 -2.59 -14.64 -3.37
CA MET A 46 -1.17 -14.63 -3.05
C MET A 46 -0.69 -13.25 -2.61
N THR A 47 -1.07 -12.19 -3.34
CA THR A 47 -0.60 -10.84 -3.06
C THR A 47 -1.16 -10.30 -1.75
N VAL A 48 -2.44 -10.54 -1.47
CA VAL A 48 -3.07 -10.00 -0.25
C VAL A 48 -2.71 -10.78 1.02
N ALA A 49 -2.22 -12.00 0.86
CA ALA A 49 -1.68 -12.81 1.94
C ALA A 49 -0.25 -12.40 2.35
N LEU A 50 0.43 -11.56 1.57
CA LEU A 50 1.76 -11.07 1.94
C LEU A 50 1.68 -10.05 3.10
N PRO A 51 2.66 -10.07 4.02
CA PRO A 51 2.85 -9.01 5.01
C PRO A 51 3.07 -7.65 4.33
N MET A 52 2.64 -6.57 5.00
CA MET A 52 2.88 -5.21 4.52
C MET A 52 4.36 -4.90 4.28
N GLU A 53 5.24 -5.42 5.14
CA GLU A 53 6.70 -5.32 4.96
C GLU A 53 7.15 -5.89 3.62
N THR A 54 6.76 -7.14 3.34
CA THR A 54 7.12 -7.81 2.08
C THR A 54 6.58 -7.07 0.87
N LEU A 55 5.36 -6.51 0.95
CA LEU A 55 4.82 -5.70 -0.14
C LEU A 55 5.62 -4.41 -0.37
N VAL A 56 6.08 -3.74 0.68
CA VAL A 56 6.92 -2.53 0.53
C VAL A 56 8.24 -2.87 -0.16
N GLU A 57 8.87 -3.97 0.24
CA GLU A 57 10.14 -4.44 -0.31
C GLU A 57 10.02 -4.82 -1.79
N LEU A 58 8.97 -5.56 -2.16
CA LEU A 58 8.72 -6.00 -3.54
C LEU A 58 8.20 -4.89 -4.44
N SER A 59 7.69 -3.79 -3.88
CA SER A 59 7.03 -2.76 -4.66
C SER A 59 7.98 -1.82 -5.41
N GLU A 60 9.30 -2.00 -5.31
CA GLU A 60 10.33 -1.19 -5.98
C GLU A 60 10.13 0.33 -5.76
N GLY A 61 9.64 0.71 -4.58
CA GLY A 61 9.36 2.10 -4.20
C GLY A 61 8.00 2.67 -4.60
N LYS A 62 7.12 1.91 -5.28
CA LYS A 62 5.73 2.36 -5.56
C LYS A 62 4.89 2.40 -4.27
N LEU A 63 5.09 1.44 -3.37
CA LEU A 63 4.59 1.40 -2.01
C LEU A 63 5.75 1.77 -1.08
N THR A 64 5.63 2.91 -0.41
CA THR A 64 6.64 3.37 0.54
C THR A 64 6.27 2.98 1.97
N TRP A 65 7.27 2.89 2.85
CA TRP A 65 7.04 2.72 4.29
C TRP A 65 6.09 3.76 4.88
N GLY A 66 6.11 5.00 4.37
CA GLY A 66 5.18 6.04 4.81
C GLY A 66 3.72 5.73 4.47
N ILE A 67 3.46 5.14 3.30
CA ILE A 67 2.11 4.72 2.90
C ILE A 67 1.69 3.51 3.74
N ALA A 68 2.56 2.51 3.88
CA ALA A 68 2.28 1.30 4.66
C ALA A 68 1.98 1.61 6.13
N ASP A 69 2.82 2.42 6.78
CA ASP A 69 2.63 2.85 8.17
C ASP A 69 1.34 3.69 8.31
N SER A 70 1.00 4.52 7.34
CA SER A 70 -0.26 5.29 7.36
C SER A 70 -1.49 4.40 7.31
N VAL A 71 -1.49 3.35 6.48
CA VAL A 71 -2.59 2.38 6.42
C VAL A 71 -2.71 1.64 7.75
N ILE A 72 -1.60 1.24 8.35
CA ILE A 72 -1.55 0.57 9.66
C ILE A 72 -2.07 1.49 10.77
N ASP A 73 -1.66 2.76 10.80
CA ASP A 73 -2.11 3.73 11.79
C ASP A 73 -3.62 4.00 11.66
N LEU A 74 -4.14 4.10 10.43
CA LEU A 74 -5.57 4.23 10.18
C LEU A 74 -6.35 2.98 10.61
N ALA A 75 -5.85 1.78 10.28
CA ALA A 75 -6.47 0.51 10.67
C ALA A 75 -6.51 0.34 12.20
N ASN A 76 -5.52 0.88 12.90
CA ASN A 76 -5.45 0.92 14.36
C ASN A 76 -6.24 2.08 15.00
N GLY A 77 -6.94 2.91 14.22
CA GLY A 77 -7.69 4.06 14.74
C GLY A 77 -6.79 5.18 15.31
N LYS A 78 -5.56 5.31 14.82
CA LYS A 78 -4.56 6.30 15.26
C LYS A 78 -4.24 7.33 14.17
N PRO A 79 -5.22 8.11 13.66
CA PRO A 79 -4.99 9.06 12.57
C PRO A 79 -4.03 10.20 12.94
N HIS A 80 -3.84 10.48 14.23
CA HIS A 80 -2.88 11.48 14.72
C HIS A 80 -1.41 11.05 14.55
N ARG A 81 -1.15 9.76 14.26
CA ARG A 81 0.20 9.24 13.98
C ARG A 81 0.54 9.20 12.49
N LEU A 82 -0.42 9.57 11.62
CA LEU A 82 -0.20 9.67 10.17
C LEU A 82 1.09 10.43 9.90
N VAL A 83 2.09 9.68 9.48
CA VAL A 83 3.42 10.21 9.34
C VAL A 83 3.45 11.06 8.06
N PRO A 84 3.83 12.35 8.11
CA PRO A 84 4.02 13.16 6.92
C PRO A 84 5.37 12.81 6.25
N ARG A 85 5.57 11.55 5.88
CA ARG A 85 6.80 11.05 5.23
C ARG A 85 6.69 10.94 3.71
N GLY A 86 5.66 11.55 3.11
CA GLY A 86 5.48 11.65 1.65
C GLY A 86 6.20 12.82 0.96
N VAL A 87 6.96 13.66 1.69
CA VAL A 87 7.58 14.87 1.12
C VAL A 87 8.98 14.62 0.51
N GLY A 88 9.61 13.48 0.77
CA GLY A 88 10.95 13.16 0.24
C GLY A 88 10.93 12.67 -1.21
N ALA A 89 10.24 11.58 -1.49
CA ALA A 89 10.22 10.97 -2.84
C ALA A 89 9.33 11.72 -3.85
N GLY A 90 8.28 12.38 -3.36
CA GLY A 90 7.36 13.16 -4.21
C GLY A 90 7.95 14.49 -4.69
N LYS A 91 8.78 15.17 -3.87
CA LYS A 91 9.39 16.46 -4.27
C LYS A 91 10.35 16.30 -5.44
N ASP A 92 11.19 15.28 -5.45
CA ASP A 92 12.17 15.08 -6.53
C ASP A 92 11.50 14.65 -7.84
N ALA A 93 10.46 13.80 -7.76
CA ALA A 93 9.66 13.44 -8.93
C ALA A 93 8.85 14.64 -9.47
N LEU A 94 8.22 15.42 -8.58
CA LEU A 94 7.45 16.61 -8.95
C LEU A 94 8.35 17.75 -9.47
N GLN A 95 9.55 17.93 -8.90
CA GLN A 95 10.55 18.88 -9.42
C GLN A 95 11.04 18.49 -10.81
N LYS A 96 11.32 17.20 -11.06
CA LYS A 96 11.74 16.75 -12.39
C LYS A 96 10.66 17.02 -13.45
N VAL A 97 9.41 16.74 -13.13
CA VAL A 97 8.27 16.98 -14.04
C VAL A 97 8.02 18.47 -14.26
N THR A 98 8.01 19.29 -13.21
CA THR A 98 7.79 20.74 -13.34
C THR A 98 8.93 21.45 -14.08
N ARG A 99 10.17 20.95 -13.97
CA ARG A 99 11.32 21.46 -14.71
C ARG A 99 11.30 21.07 -16.19
N ALA A 100 10.71 19.93 -16.53
CA ALA A 100 10.52 19.49 -17.91
C ALA A 100 9.41 20.28 -18.64
N ILE A 101 8.38 20.74 -17.92
CA ILE A 101 7.27 21.53 -18.50
C ILE A 101 7.66 22.99 -18.75
N ARG A 102 8.72 23.49 -18.10
CA ARG A 102 9.15 24.90 -18.20
C ARG A 102 10.24 25.15 -19.26
N ARG A 103 10.47 24.22 -20.18
CA ARG A 103 11.41 24.38 -21.30
C ARG A 103 10.69 24.51 -22.62
#